data_AF-Q4TGL5-F1
#
_entry.id   AF-Q4TGL5-F1
#
_cell.length_a   1.000
_cell.length_b   1.000
_cell.length_c   1.000
_cell.angle_alpha   90.00
_cell.angle_beta   90.00
_cell.angle_gamma   90.00
#
_symmetry.space_group_name_H-M   'P 1'
#
loop_
_entity.id
_entity.type
_entity.pdbx_description
1 polymer ?
#
loop_
_entity_poly.entity_id
_entity_poly.type
_entity_poly.pdbx_seq_one_letter_code
_entity_poly.pdbx_strand_id
1 'polypeptide(L)' 'GLPHPFAITVFEDSLYWTDWHTKSINSANKFTGKNQEIIRNKLHFPMDIHTLHPQRQPAGQY' A
#
# COMPACT_ATOMS: atom_id res chain seq x y z
N GLY A 1 6.30 -2.21 19.89
CA GLY A 1 4.99 -2.73 19.46
C GLY A 1 5.23 -3.65 18.30
N LEU A 2 4.35 -4.64 18.08
CA LEU A 2 4.42 -5.44 16.86
C LEU A 2 3.96 -4.59 15.67
N PRO A 3 4.50 -4.81 14.45
CA PRO A 3 3.92 -4.24 13.24
C PRO A 3 2.43 -4.59 13.17
N HIS A 4 1.61 -3.62 12.76
CA HIS A 4 0.17 -3.84 12.58
C HIS A 4 -0.25 -3.37 11.18
N PRO A 5 0.17 -4.07 10.11
CA PRO A 5 -0.34 -3.83 8.76
C PRO A 5 -1.84 -4.09 8.71
N PHE A 6 -2.60 -3.26 8.01
CA PHE A 6 -4.05 -3.42 7.89
C PHE A 6 -4.50 -3.70 6.45
N ALA A 7 -4.22 -2.79 5.52
CA ALA A 7 -4.60 -2.93 4.11
C ALA A 7 -3.38 -2.86 3.20
N ILE A 8 -3.50 -3.44 2.01
CA ILE A 8 -2.41 -3.57 1.05
C ILE A 8 -2.92 -3.40 -0.37
N THR A 9 -2.17 -2.70 -1.21
CA THR A 9 -2.42 -2.60 -2.65
C THR A 9 -1.11 -2.66 -3.42
N VAL A 10 -1.21 -2.92 -4.73
CA VAL A 10 -0.06 -2.99 -5.64
C VAL A 10 -0.27 -2.06 -6.82
N PHE A 11 0.81 -1.49 -7.31
CA PHE A 11 0.84 -0.83 -8.61
C PHE A 11 2.26 -0.93 -9.18
N GLU A 12 2.36 -1.27 -10.47
CA GLU A 12 3.64 -1.57 -11.11
C GLU A 12 4.47 -2.51 -10.22
N ASP A 13 5.73 -2.18 -9.93
CA ASP A 13 6.65 -2.99 -9.13
C ASP A 13 6.62 -2.69 -7.63
N SER A 14 5.69 -1.84 -7.20
CA SER A 14 5.59 -1.39 -5.81
C SER A 14 4.37 -2.00 -5.10
N LEU A 15 4.62 -2.36 -3.84
CA LEU A 15 3.64 -2.80 -2.87
C LEU A 15 3.46 -1.66 -1.86
N TYR A 16 2.22 -1.31 -1.56
CA TYR A 16 1.87 -0.28 -0.60
C TYR A 16 0.99 -0.86 0.50
N TRP A 17 1.27 -0.52 1.76
CA TRP A 17 0.42 -0.97 2.87
C TRP A 17 0.22 0.11 3.91
N THR A 18 -0.94 0.05 4.58
CA THR A 18 -1.22 0.86 5.77
C THR A 18 -0.74 0.11 7.01
N ASP A 19 -0.16 0.83 7.98
CA ASP A 19 0.28 0.27 9.25
C ASP A 19 -0.17 1.15 10.42
N TRP A 20 -0.84 0.54 11.39
CA TRP A 20 -1.38 1.22 12.58
C TRP A 20 -0.31 1.54 13.62
N HIS A 21 0.76 0.74 13.68
CA HIS A 21 1.86 0.96 14.61
C HIS A 21 2.65 2.21 14.21
N THR A 22 3.03 2.30 12.94
CA THR A 22 3.78 3.45 12.39
C THR A 22 2.89 4.61 11.98
N LYS A 23 1.55 4.42 11.99
CA LYS A 23 0.58 5.44 11.59
C LYS A 23 0.88 5.98 10.19
N SER A 24 1.18 5.08 9.27
CA SER A 24 1.70 5.43 7.95
C SER A 24 1.16 4.56 6.82
N ILE A 25 1.36 5.07 5.59
CA ILE A 25 1.43 4.28 4.37
C ILE A 25 2.91 4.05 4.07
N ASN A 26 3.27 2.81 3.85
CA ASN A 26 4.63 2.40 3.49
C ASN A 26 4.63 1.82 2.08
N SER A 27 5.80 1.81 1.43
CA SER A 27 6.03 1.23 0.11
C SER A 27 7.28 0.34 0.15
N ALA A 28 7.32 -0.69 -0.70
CA ALA A 28 8.51 -1.49 -0.97
C ALA A 28 8.40 -2.12 -2.37
N ASN A 29 9.53 -2.55 -2.94
CA ASN A 29 9.51 -3.34 -4.17
C ASN A 29 8.82 -4.69 -3.93
N LYS A 30 7.77 -5.01 -4.69
CA LYS A 30 6.90 -6.18 -4.47
C LYS A 30 7.61 -7.53 -4.66
N PHE A 31 8.69 -7.56 -5.43
CA PHE A 31 9.42 -8.80 -5.75
C PHE A 31 10.55 -9.09 -4.78
N THR A 32 11.21 -8.04 -4.28
CA THR A 32 12.42 -8.17 -3.45
C THR A 32 12.23 -7.78 -2.00
N GLY A 33 11.14 -7.06 -1.68
CA GLY A 33 10.92 -6.44 -0.37
C GLY A 33 11.89 -5.31 -0.05
N LYS A 34 12.77 -4.93 -0.98
CA LYS A 34 13.77 -3.87 -0.79
C LYS A 34 13.18 -2.49 -1.05
N ASN A 35 13.99 -1.47 -0.75
CA ASN A 35 13.65 -0.05 -0.95
C ASN A 35 12.39 0.34 -0.18
N GLN A 36 12.33 -0.10 1.08
CA GLN A 36 11.22 0.25 1.96
C GLN A 36 11.25 1.74 2.29
N GLU A 37 10.12 2.41 2.13
CA GLU A 37 9.96 3.84 2.41
C GLU A 37 8.61 4.15 3.03
N ILE A 38 8.54 5.30 3.72
CA ILE A 38 7.29 5.84 4.25
C ILE A 38 6.76 6.88 3.25
N ILE A 39 5.63 6.60 2.61
CA ILE A 39 4.98 7.49 1.65
C ILE A 39 4.24 8.62 2.37
N ARG A 40 3.55 8.28 3.46
CA ARG A 40 2.79 9.22 4.26
C ARG A 40 2.77 8.76 5.71
N ASN A 41 2.97 9.67 6.66
CA ASN A 41 2.87 9.40 8.08
C ASN A 41 1.83 10.30 8.76
N LYS A 42 1.74 10.21 10.09
CA LYS A 42 0.81 10.96 10.95
C LYS A 42 -0.66 10.70 10.60
N LEU A 43 -0.96 9.47 10.20
CA LEU A 43 -2.33 8.99 9.99
C LEU A 43 -2.93 8.59 11.34
N HIS A 44 -4.25 8.71 11.50
CA HIS A 44 -4.90 8.36 12.76
C HIS A 44 -5.11 6.84 12.86
N PHE A 45 -5.93 6.31 11.95
CA PHE A 45 -6.23 4.88 11.81
C PHE A 45 -6.31 4.55 10.33
N PRO A 46 -5.17 4.28 9.67
CA PRO A 46 -5.17 3.98 8.24
C PRO A 46 -5.68 2.55 8.02
N MET A 47 -6.97 2.43 7.74
CA MET A 47 -7.69 1.15 7.62
C MET A 47 -7.87 0.69 6.17
N ASP A 48 -7.54 1.49 5.18
CA ASP A 48 -7.72 1.06 3.80
C ASP A 48 -6.77 1.77 2.85
N ILE A 49 -6.47 1.12 1.73
CA ILE A 49 -5.67 1.68 0.64
C ILE A 49 -6.03 0.99 -0.68
N HIS A 50 -6.25 1.79 -1.71
CA HIS A 50 -6.59 1.31 -3.05
C HIS A 50 -5.74 2.01 -4.11
N THR A 51 -5.24 1.24 -5.07
CA THR A 51 -4.66 1.78 -6.30
C THR A 51 -5.80 2.18 -7.24
N LEU A 52 -5.88 3.46 -7.60
CA LEU A 52 -6.79 3.97 -8.63
C LEU A 52 -6.01 4.22 -9.92
N HIS A 53 -6.07 3.29 -10.88
CA HIS A 53 -5.44 3.44 -12.20
C HIS A 53 -6.25 2.70 -13.26
N PRO A 54 -6.43 3.23 -14.49
CA PRO A 54 -7.20 2.57 -15.55
C PRO A 54 -6.70 1.15 -15.89
N GLN A 55 -5.38 0.90 -15.83
CA GLN A 55 -4.83 -0.44 -16.06
C GLN A 55 -5.25 -1.47 -14.98
N ARG A 56 -5.69 -1.01 -13.80
CA ARG A 56 -6.24 -1.84 -12.72
C ARG A 56 -7.76 -2.04 -12.85
N GLN A 57 -8.38 -1.39 -13.84
CA GLN A 57 -9.83 -1.37 -14.07
C GLN A 57 -10.11 -1.73 -15.54
N PRO A 58 -9.79 -2.97 -15.97
CA PRO A 58 -10.03 -3.39 -17.34
C PRO A 58 -11.52 -3.25 -17.68
N ALA A 59 -11.80 -2.76 -18.89
CA ALA A 59 -13.17 -2.73 -19.39
C ALA A 59 -13.74 -4.16 -19.40
N GLY A 60 -15.00 -4.31 -18.99
CA GLY A 60 -15.71 -5.57 -19.13
C GLY A 60 -15.75 -5.95 -20.61
N GLN A 61 -15.28 -7.15 -20.95
CA GLN A 61 -15.55 -7.73 -22.26
C GLN A 61 -17.01 -8.19 -22.25
N TYR A 62 -17.85 -7.49 -23.02
CA TYR A 62 -19.23 -7.90 -23.30
C TYR A 62 -19.27 -8.93 -24.41
#